data_AF-A0A7Y6UBN7-F1
#
_entry.id   AF-A0A7Y6UBN7-F1
#
_cell.length_a   1.000
_cell.length_b   1.000
_cell.length_c   1.000
_cell.angle_alpha   90.00
_cell.angle_beta   90.00
_cell.angle_gamma   90.00
#
_symmetry.space_group_name_H-M   'P 1'
#
loop_
_entity.id
_entity.type
_entity.pdbx_description
1 polymer ?
#
loop_
_entity_poly.entity_id
_entity_poly.type
_entity_poly.pdbx_seq_one_letter_code
_entity_poly.pdbx_strand_id
1 'polypeptide(L)'
;MIGKIRKGRSFGGCIRYVTQKDDAEIIASEGVLLGTAEEMARSFRWQCLLNPDVAKPVGHIALSFKPEDAPRLTDAFMARLAGEYLELMGIRNTQFIVVRHHGTDNPHCHIVFNRVDFDGKVISDSNDFRRNEKVTKMLKDKYSLTYSEGKQSVKTEKLHASERVKYEIYRAVKEALRSADTW
;
A
#
# COMPACT_ATOMS: atom_id res chain seq x y z
N MET A 1 4.64 4.46 -9.77
CA MET A 1 4.14 3.74 -8.57
C MET A 1 4.41 4.49 -7.26
N ILE A 2 3.43 4.51 -6.34
CA ILE A 2 3.52 5.03 -4.96
C ILE A 2 2.97 3.96 -3.99
N GLY A 3 3.66 3.72 -2.87
CA GLY A 3 3.19 2.82 -1.81
C GLY A 3 2.74 3.60 -0.57
N LYS A 4 1.51 3.37 -0.10
CA LYS A 4 0.96 3.97 1.13
C LYS A 4 0.78 2.90 2.20
N ILE A 5 1.57 2.99 3.27
CA ILE A 5 1.53 2.05 4.40
C ILE A 5 0.55 2.55 5.47
N ARG A 6 -0.26 1.63 5.99
CA ARG A 6 -1.11 1.78 7.17
C ARG A 6 -0.96 0.57 8.08
N LYS A 7 -1.14 0.78 9.39
CA LYS A 7 -1.17 -0.28 10.40
C LYS A 7 -2.50 -0.22 11.14
N GLY A 8 -3.14 -1.36 11.34
CA GLY A 8 -4.48 -1.47 11.90
C GLY A 8 -4.57 -2.42 13.09
N ARG A 9 -5.66 -2.30 13.85
CA ARG A 9 -5.96 -3.16 15.01
C ARG A 9 -6.82 -4.38 14.67
N SER A 10 -7.59 -4.33 13.59
CA SER A 10 -8.58 -5.36 13.26
C SER A 10 -8.59 -5.68 11.77
N PHE A 11 -8.45 -6.97 11.46
CA PHE A 11 -8.57 -7.48 10.09
C PHE A 11 -9.99 -7.34 9.55
N GLY A 12 -11.04 -7.41 10.39
CA GLY A 12 -12.43 -7.38 9.91
C GLY A 12 -12.75 -6.12 9.09
N GLY A 13 -12.36 -4.95 9.60
CA GLY A 13 -12.54 -3.69 8.85
C GLY A 13 -11.65 -3.59 7.62
N CYS A 14 -10.39 -4.02 7.72
CA CYS A 14 -9.43 -3.93 6.61
C CYS A 14 -9.80 -4.86 5.44
N ILE A 15 -10.18 -6.11 5.74
CA ILE A 15 -10.56 -7.09 4.74
C ILE A 15 -11.82 -6.64 4.02
N ARG A 16 -12.88 -6.26 4.75
CA ARG A 16 -14.09 -5.72 4.13
C ARG A 16 -13.79 -4.52 3.22
N TYR A 17 -12.96 -3.60 3.69
CA TYR A 17 -12.56 -2.43 2.90
C TYR A 17 -11.91 -2.80 1.55
N VAL A 18 -11.08 -3.84 1.51
CA VAL A 18 -10.38 -4.22 0.28
C VAL A 18 -11.15 -5.22 -0.58
N THR A 19 -12.02 -6.07 -0.02
CA THR A 19 -12.67 -7.16 -0.79
C THR A 19 -14.14 -6.94 -1.11
N GLN A 20 -14.85 -6.00 -0.46
CA GLN A 20 -16.30 -5.82 -0.67
C GLN A 20 -16.66 -4.77 -1.72
N LYS A 21 -15.73 -4.43 -2.61
CA LYS A 21 -16.09 -3.65 -3.79
C LYS A 21 -16.42 -4.59 -4.94
N ASP A 22 -17.39 -4.21 -5.77
CA ASP A 22 -17.84 -5.02 -6.91
C ASP A 22 -16.72 -5.29 -7.93
N ASP A 23 -15.71 -4.43 -7.95
CA ASP A 23 -14.54 -4.48 -8.83
C ASP A 23 -13.30 -5.10 -8.16
N ALA A 24 -13.44 -5.71 -6.98
CA ALA A 24 -12.34 -6.27 -6.22
C ALA A 24 -12.01 -7.72 -6.63
N GLU A 25 -10.73 -7.98 -6.89
CA GLU A 25 -10.23 -9.30 -7.25
C GLU A 25 -8.98 -9.66 -6.45
N ILE A 26 -8.95 -10.85 -5.85
CA ILE A 26 -7.77 -11.35 -5.15
C ILE A 26 -6.83 -11.98 -6.18
N ILE A 27 -5.68 -11.36 -6.40
CA ILE A 27 -4.72 -11.76 -7.44
C ILE A 27 -3.52 -12.54 -6.90
N ALA A 28 -3.32 -12.56 -5.57
CA ALA A 28 -2.33 -13.39 -4.89
C ALA A 28 -2.69 -13.56 -3.41
N SER A 29 -2.27 -14.67 -2.80
CA SER A 29 -2.45 -14.93 -1.37
C SER A 29 -1.46 -15.97 -0.87
N GLU A 30 -1.15 -15.92 0.43
CA GLU A 30 -0.35 -16.92 1.13
C GLU A 30 -0.93 -17.18 2.52
N GLY A 31 -1.10 -18.44 2.89
CA GLY A 31 -1.54 -18.87 4.22
C GLY A 31 -2.94 -18.42 4.67
N VAL A 32 -3.78 -17.86 3.80
CA VAL A 32 -5.12 -17.36 4.13
C VAL A 32 -6.20 -18.25 3.51
N LEU A 33 -7.17 -18.68 4.32
CA LEU A 33 -8.38 -19.31 3.81
C LEU A 33 -9.23 -18.26 3.07
N LEU A 34 -9.24 -18.35 1.74
CA LEU A 34 -10.06 -17.49 0.90
C LEU A 34 -11.53 -17.93 0.96
N GLY A 35 -12.42 -16.97 1.15
CA GLY A 35 -13.85 -17.19 1.35
C GLY A 35 -14.56 -15.86 1.54
N THR A 36 -15.57 -15.83 2.41
CA THR A 36 -16.20 -14.57 2.81
C THR A 36 -15.20 -13.63 3.51
N ALA A 37 -15.50 -12.33 3.50
CA ALA A 37 -14.67 -11.34 4.21
C ALA A 37 -14.52 -11.68 5.71
N GLU A 38 -15.54 -12.31 6.31
CA GLU A 38 -15.50 -12.78 7.70
C GLU A 38 -14.54 -13.96 7.89
N GLU A 39 -14.60 -14.96 7.01
CA GLU A 39 -13.72 -16.13 7.04
C GLU A 39 -12.26 -15.75 6.82
N MET A 40 -11.98 -14.89 5.85
CA MET A 40 -10.62 -14.38 5.63
C MET A 40 -10.12 -13.59 6.85
N ALA A 41 -10.95 -12.69 7.40
CA ALA A 41 -10.57 -11.96 8.60
C ALA A 41 -10.34 -12.89 9.80
N ARG A 42 -11.09 -13.99 9.90
CA ARG A 42 -10.89 -15.03 10.92
C ARG A 42 -9.59 -15.77 10.68
N SER A 43 -9.28 -16.16 9.44
CA SER A 43 -8.01 -16.79 9.05
C SER A 43 -6.80 -15.96 9.48
N PHE A 44 -6.83 -14.65 9.26
CA PHE A 44 -5.77 -13.74 9.72
C PHE A 44 -5.67 -13.66 11.25
N ARG A 45 -6.81 -13.66 11.95
CA ARG A 45 -6.83 -13.61 13.42
C ARG A 45 -6.19 -14.84 14.05
N TRP A 46 -6.32 -16.02 13.46
CA TRP A 46 -5.71 -17.25 13.98
C TRP A 46 -4.18 -17.12 14.14
N GLN A 47 -3.50 -16.57 13.15
CA GLN A 47 -2.05 -16.35 13.25
C GLN A 47 -1.69 -15.28 14.30
N CYS A 48 -2.55 -14.27 14.51
CA CYS A 48 -2.32 -13.27 15.56
C CYS A 48 -2.26 -13.87 16.97
N LEU A 49 -2.88 -15.04 17.19
CA LEU A 49 -2.87 -15.72 18.48
C LEU A 49 -1.48 -16.23 18.88
N LEU A 50 -0.54 -16.35 17.92
CA LEU A 50 0.86 -16.66 18.21
C LEU A 50 1.56 -15.54 18.98
N ASN A 51 1.04 -14.31 18.91
CA ASN A 51 1.56 -13.16 19.66
C ASN A 51 0.46 -12.14 19.96
N PRO A 52 -0.33 -12.36 21.03
CA PRO A 52 -1.50 -11.54 21.35
C PRO A 52 -1.15 -10.11 21.79
N ASP A 53 0.10 -9.85 22.18
CA ASP A 53 0.55 -8.54 22.68
C ASP A 53 0.73 -7.49 21.56
N VAL A 54 0.67 -7.91 20.29
CA VAL A 54 0.79 -7.00 19.15
C VAL A 54 -0.48 -6.16 19.00
N ALA A 55 -0.43 -4.94 19.52
CA ALA A 55 -1.57 -4.01 19.49
C ALA A 55 -2.07 -3.62 18.09
N LYS A 56 -1.24 -3.75 17.05
CA LYS A 56 -1.58 -3.44 15.65
C LYS A 56 -1.06 -4.54 14.71
N PRO A 57 -1.72 -5.70 14.63
CA PRO A 57 -1.23 -6.84 13.87
C PRO A 57 -1.48 -6.70 12.36
N VAL A 58 -2.36 -5.80 11.93
CA VAL A 58 -2.69 -5.61 10.52
C VAL A 58 -1.66 -4.72 9.85
N GLY A 59 -1.00 -5.22 8.82
CA GLY A 59 -0.29 -4.43 7.83
C GLY A 59 -1.16 -4.21 6.58
N HIS A 60 -1.28 -2.96 6.11
CA HIS A 60 -2.01 -2.62 4.89
C HIS A 60 -1.17 -1.69 4.03
N ILE A 61 -0.99 -2.05 2.76
CA ILE A 61 -0.21 -1.28 1.80
C ILE A 61 -1.06 -1.10 0.55
N ALA A 62 -1.29 0.14 0.14
CA ALA A 62 -1.87 0.43 -1.18
C ALA A 62 -0.72 0.78 -2.14
N LEU A 63 -0.59 0.02 -3.23
CA LEU A 63 0.31 0.32 -4.34
C LEU A 63 -0.52 0.94 -5.45
N SER A 64 -0.28 2.23 -5.71
CA SER A 64 -0.96 2.98 -6.78
C SER A 64 -0.02 3.23 -7.94
N PHE A 65 -0.54 3.07 -9.15
CA PHE A 65 0.18 3.26 -10.39
C PHE A 65 -0.38 4.45 -11.15
N LYS A 66 0.39 4.88 -12.13
CA LYS A 66 0.03 5.96 -13.02
C LYS A 66 -0.90 5.42 -14.11
N PRO A 67 -1.93 6.16 -14.56
CA PRO A 67 -2.82 5.71 -15.63
C PRO A 67 -2.07 5.31 -16.92
N GLU A 68 -0.93 5.94 -17.19
CA GLU A 68 -0.06 5.64 -18.32
C GLU A 68 0.52 4.21 -18.27
N ASP A 69 0.66 3.65 -17.06
CA ASP A 69 1.11 2.27 -16.87
C ASP A 69 -0.04 1.25 -17.03
N ALA A 70 -1.31 1.68 -17.11
CA ALA A 70 -2.47 0.77 -17.09
C ALA A 70 -2.41 -0.39 -18.11
N PRO A 71 -2.00 -0.20 -19.38
CA PRO A 71 -1.99 -1.28 -20.37
C PRO A 71 -1.09 -2.48 -20.03
N ARG A 72 -0.08 -2.29 -19.17
CA ARG A 72 0.85 -3.35 -18.74
C ARG A 72 0.53 -3.93 -17.36
N LEU A 73 -0.42 -3.36 -16.62
CA LEU A 73 -0.81 -3.82 -15.29
C LEU A 73 -1.81 -4.97 -15.39
N THR A 74 -1.34 -6.14 -15.84
CA THR A 74 -2.11 -7.39 -15.76
C THR A 74 -2.08 -7.95 -14.34
N ASP A 75 -3.04 -8.80 -13.97
CA ASP A 75 -3.07 -9.40 -12.63
C ASP A 75 -1.80 -10.19 -12.32
N ALA A 76 -1.32 -10.96 -13.30
CA ALA A 76 -0.05 -11.68 -13.19
C ALA A 76 1.15 -10.75 -12.95
N PHE A 77 1.19 -9.60 -13.62
CA PHE A 77 2.26 -8.61 -13.40
C PHE A 77 2.15 -7.97 -12.01
N MET A 78 0.94 -7.55 -11.62
CA MET A 78 0.71 -6.92 -10.33
C MET A 78 0.96 -7.87 -9.16
N ALA A 79 0.59 -9.15 -9.29
CA ALA A 79 0.87 -10.19 -8.30
C ALA A 79 2.38 -10.40 -8.13
N ARG A 80 3.13 -10.53 -9.24
CA ARG A 80 4.59 -10.66 -9.22
C ARG A 80 5.26 -9.43 -8.59
N LEU A 81 4.86 -8.24 -9.00
CA LEU A 81 5.40 -6.99 -8.46
C LEU A 81 5.10 -6.85 -6.98
N ALA A 82 3.88 -7.21 -6.53
CA ALA A 82 3.52 -7.19 -5.11
C ALA A 82 4.35 -8.18 -4.28
N GLY A 83 4.62 -9.38 -4.82
CA GLY A 83 5.52 -10.35 -4.20
C GLY A 83 6.94 -9.82 -4.05
N GLU A 84 7.52 -9.25 -5.11
CA GLU A 84 8.85 -8.63 -5.03
C GLU A 84 8.87 -7.42 -4.07
N TYR A 85 7.80 -6.64 -4.05
CA TYR A 85 7.65 -5.53 -3.11
C TYR A 85 7.65 -6.01 -1.65
N LEU A 86 6.89 -7.06 -1.32
CA LEU A 86 6.88 -7.68 0.02
C LEU A 86 8.28 -8.14 0.42
N GLU A 87 8.97 -8.82 -0.49
CA GLU A 87 10.32 -9.34 -0.28
C GLU A 87 11.34 -8.22 0.00
N LEU A 88 11.32 -7.15 -0.79
CA LEU A 88 12.20 -5.99 -0.60
C LEU A 88 11.83 -5.17 0.63
N MET A 89 10.56 -5.21 1.04
CA MET A 89 10.09 -4.61 2.29
C MET A 89 10.46 -5.44 3.52
N GLY A 90 10.96 -6.67 3.36
CA GLY A 90 11.24 -7.59 4.45
C GLY A 90 9.98 -8.13 5.12
N ILE A 91 8.87 -8.15 4.39
CA ILE A 91 7.61 -8.75 4.83
C ILE A 91 7.59 -10.18 4.26
N ARG A 92 8.03 -11.12 5.10
CA ARG A 92 8.25 -12.52 4.76
C ARG A 92 7.64 -13.40 5.84
N ASN A 93 7.54 -14.70 5.58
CA ASN A 93 7.14 -15.68 6.58
C ASN A 93 5.78 -15.33 7.23
N THR A 94 4.82 -14.81 6.46
CA THR A 94 3.55 -14.36 7.03
C THR A 94 2.40 -14.49 6.05
N GLN A 95 1.17 -14.51 6.58
CA GLN A 95 -0.03 -14.46 5.77
C GLN A 95 -0.14 -13.14 5.01
N PHE A 96 -0.57 -13.21 3.75
CA PHE A 96 -0.99 -12.03 3.01
C PHE A 96 -2.08 -12.34 1.97
N ILE A 97 -2.77 -11.28 1.54
CA ILE A 97 -3.55 -11.23 0.30
C ILE A 97 -3.18 -9.98 -0.50
N VAL A 98 -3.29 -10.07 -1.81
CA VAL A 98 -3.18 -8.94 -2.75
C VAL A 98 -4.50 -8.82 -3.48
N VAL A 99 -5.13 -7.66 -3.37
CA VAL A 99 -6.46 -7.37 -3.93
C VAL A 99 -6.36 -6.19 -4.89
N ARG A 100 -6.74 -6.40 -6.14
CA ARG A 100 -6.82 -5.36 -7.16
C ARG A 100 -8.24 -4.79 -7.21
N HIS A 101 -8.35 -3.47 -7.43
CA HIS A 101 -9.63 -2.80 -7.74
C HIS A 101 -9.60 -2.34 -9.20
N HIS A 102 -10.53 -2.80 -10.02
CA HIS A 102 -10.55 -2.52 -11.48
C HIS A 102 -11.29 -1.23 -11.88
N GLY A 103 -12.19 -0.71 -11.06
CA GLY A 103 -13.15 0.35 -11.34
C GLY A 103 -12.71 1.76 -10.92
N THR A 104 -11.41 2.06 -10.90
CA THR A 104 -10.92 3.38 -10.46
C THR A 104 -10.01 4.04 -11.49
N ASP A 105 -10.04 5.38 -11.54
CA ASP A 105 -9.22 6.21 -12.46
C ASP A 105 -7.72 5.90 -12.41
N ASN A 106 -7.23 5.41 -11.26
CA ASN A 106 -5.82 5.09 -11.06
C ASN A 106 -5.68 3.59 -10.74
N PRO A 107 -4.98 2.81 -11.59
CA PRO A 107 -4.75 1.41 -11.31
C PRO A 107 -4.06 1.23 -9.95
N HIS A 108 -4.57 0.33 -9.13
CA HIS A 108 -3.98 0.07 -7.82
C HIS A 108 -4.32 -1.32 -7.30
N CYS A 109 -3.51 -1.79 -6.37
CA CYS A 109 -3.81 -2.96 -5.56
C CYS A 109 -3.53 -2.67 -4.07
N HIS A 110 -4.17 -3.47 -3.23
CA HIS A 110 -4.01 -3.49 -1.79
C HIS A 110 -3.35 -4.78 -1.36
N ILE A 111 -2.30 -4.66 -0.56
CA ILE A 111 -1.67 -5.78 0.13
C ILE A 111 -2.11 -5.70 1.58
N VAL A 112 -2.72 -6.78 2.08
CA VAL A 112 -3.03 -6.94 3.50
C VAL A 112 -2.21 -8.10 4.01
N PHE A 113 -1.43 -7.89 5.06
CA PHE A 113 -0.55 -8.91 5.62
C PHE A 113 -0.60 -8.93 7.14
N ASN A 114 -0.19 -10.04 7.74
CA ASN A 114 -0.05 -10.15 9.18
C ASN A 114 1.34 -9.69 9.64
N ARG A 115 1.38 -8.81 10.63
CA ARG A 115 2.63 -8.39 11.28
C ARG A 115 3.12 -9.39 12.31
N VAL A 116 2.28 -10.33 12.73
CA VAL A 116 2.75 -11.55 13.41
C VAL A 116 3.08 -12.55 12.32
N ASP A 117 4.33 -13.00 12.27
CA ASP A 117 4.81 -13.98 11.29
C ASP A 117 4.42 -15.41 11.70
N PHE A 118 4.78 -16.41 10.90
CA PHE A 118 4.39 -17.81 11.16
C PHE A 118 5.08 -18.40 12.40
N ASP A 119 6.12 -17.75 12.91
CA ASP A 119 6.84 -18.11 14.15
C ASP A 119 6.36 -17.31 15.37
N GLY A 120 5.33 -16.47 15.22
CA GLY A 120 4.84 -15.58 16.28
C GLY A 120 5.71 -14.34 16.52
N LYS A 121 6.70 -14.06 15.67
CA LYS A 121 7.55 -12.87 15.76
C LYS A 121 6.88 -11.69 15.08
N VAL A 122 7.20 -10.49 15.56
CA VAL A 122 6.65 -9.25 15.00
C VAL A 122 7.51 -8.77 13.84
N ILE A 123 6.92 -8.62 12.67
CA ILE A 123 7.51 -7.92 11.54
C ILE A 123 7.65 -6.44 11.92
N SER A 124 8.91 -6.02 12.04
CA SER A 124 9.28 -4.67 12.45
C SER A 124 8.79 -3.61 11.45
N ASP A 125 8.17 -2.57 11.97
CA ASP A 125 7.76 -1.39 11.23
C ASP A 125 8.80 -0.25 11.30
N SER A 126 9.96 -0.52 11.90
CA SER A 126 11.04 0.45 12.00
C SER A 126 11.53 0.87 10.63
N ASN A 127 11.50 2.19 10.37
CA ASN A 127 11.92 2.81 9.11
C ASN A 127 11.17 2.29 7.86
N ASP A 128 9.97 1.72 8.02
CA ASP A 128 9.23 1.13 6.90
C ASP A 128 8.83 2.16 5.84
N PHE A 129 8.50 3.39 6.21
CA PHE A 129 8.25 4.48 5.25
C PHE A 129 9.48 4.79 4.39
N ARG A 130 10.68 4.86 5.00
CA ARG A 130 11.94 5.07 4.29
C ARG A 130 12.31 3.88 3.41
N ARG A 131 12.07 2.66 3.90
CA ARG A 131 12.25 1.44 3.11
C ARG A 131 11.31 1.44 1.90
N ASN A 132 10.04 1.77 2.10
CA ASN A 132 9.05 1.87 1.04
C ASN A 132 9.41 2.90 -0.03
N GLU A 133 9.93 4.08 0.35
CA GLU A 133 10.41 5.05 -0.64
C GLU A 133 11.52 4.46 -1.53
N LYS A 134 12.49 3.77 -0.92
CA LYS A 134 13.58 3.09 -1.66
C LYS A 134 13.04 1.97 -2.55
N VAL A 135 12.21 1.08 -2.01
CA VAL A 135 11.65 -0.06 -2.74
C VAL A 135 10.77 0.39 -3.90
N THR A 136 9.89 1.36 -3.67
CA THR A 136 9.05 1.89 -4.75
C THR A 136 9.86 2.57 -5.84
N LYS A 137 10.96 3.25 -5.50
CA LYS A 137 11.92 3.79 -6.49
C LYS A 137 12.59 2.65 -7.27
N MET A 138 13.17 1.67 -6.59
CA MET A 138 13.83 0.52 -7.22
C MET A 138 12.91 -0.24 -8.18
N LEU A 139 11.66 -0.50 -7.77
CA LEU A 139 10.70 -1.21 -8.63
C LEU A 139 10.22 -0.37 -9.81
N LYS A 140 10.10 0.96 -9.64
CA LYS A 140 9.84 1.84 -10.78
C LYS A 140 10.96 1.79 -11.80
N ASP A 141 12.22 1.84 -11.33
CA ASP A 141 13.39 1.76 -12.21
C ASP A 141 13.45 0.40 -12.92
N LYS A 142 13.33 -0.70 -12.17
CA LYS A 142 13.38 -2.08 -12.68
C LYS A 142 12.33 -2.35 -13.77
N TYR A 143 11.11 -1.86 -13.58
CA TYR A 143 9.99 -2.13 -14.50
C TYR A 143 9.69 -0.96 -15.45
N SER A 144 10.55 0.06 -15.46
CA SER A 144 10.36 1.27 -16.24
C SER A 144 8.94 1.85 -16.09
N LEU A 145 8.47 1.93 -14.84
CA LEU A 145 7.15 2.47 -14.51
C LEU A 145 7.21 3.99 -14.45
N THR A 146 6.07 4.60 -14.76
CA THR A 146 5.95 6.05 -14.82
C THR A 146 6.19 6.68 -13.46
N TYR A 147 7.09 7.67 -13.44
CA TYR A 147 7.33 8.52 -12.28
C TYR A 147 6.18 9.51 -12.10
N SER A 148 5.86 9.84 -10.86
CA SER A 148 5.04 11.02 -10.62
C SER A 148 5.84 12.24 -11.06
N GLU A 149 5.32 12.98 -12.05
CA GLU A 149 5.56 14.41 -12.10
C GLU A 149 5.34 14.96 -10.68
N GLY A 150 6.28 15.74 -10.17
CA GLY A 150 6.30 16.12 -8.76
C GLY A 150 5.03 16.89 -8.32
N LYS A 151 5.10 17.57 -7.17
CA LYS A 151 3.99 18.40 -6.65
C LYS A 151 3.60 19.61 -7.53
N GLN A 152 3.97 19.64 -8.82
CA GLN A 152 3.61 20.70 -9.76
C GLN A 152 2.29 20.43 -10.49
N SER A 153 1.91 19.16 -10.68
CA SER A 153 0.68 18.76 -11.40
C SER A 153 -0.34 18.05 -10.48
N VAL A 154 -0.54 18.57 -9.25
CA VAL A 154 -1.56 18.03 -8.33
C VAL A 154 -2.94 18.57 -8.69
N LYS A 155 -3.90 17.69 -8.96
CA LYS A 155 -5.32 18.04 -9.10
C LYS A 155 -5.89 18.42 -7.73
N THR A 156 -5.82 19.70 -7.38
CA THR A 156 -6.21 20.23 -6.06
C THR A 156 -7.66 19.95 -5.68
N GLU A 157 -8.53 19.79 -6.69
CA GLU A 157 -9.95 19.45 -6.55
C GLU A 157 -10.18 18.07 -5.92
N LYS A 158 -9.26 17.13 -6.11
CA LYS A 158 -9.36 15.75 -5.58
C LYS A 158 -8.72 15.57 -4.20
N LEU A 159 -8.14 16.63 -3.62
CA LEU A 159 -7.49 16.56 -2.31
C LEU A 159 -8.54 16.71 -1.20
N HIS A 160 -8.40 15.91 -0.13
CA HIS A 160 -9.16 16.18 1.10
C HIS A 160 -8.77 17.54 1.70
N ALA A 161 -9.67 18.14 2.49
CA ALA A 161 -9.46 19.47 3.08
C ALA A 161 -8.10 19.62 3.79
N SER A 162 -7.69 18.62 4.58
CA SER A 162 -6.40 18.65 5.28
C SER A 162 -5.19 18.50 4.34
N GLU A 163 -5.34 17.82 3.20
CA GLU A 163 -4.31 17.68 2.18
C GLU A 163 -4.21 18.95 1.32
N ARG A 164 -5.33 19.63 1.05
CA ARG A 164 -5.38 20.94 0.39
C ARG A 164 -4.59 21.99 1.15
N VAL A 165 -4.83 22.14 2.45
CA VAL A 165 -4.10 23.11 3.29
C VAL A 165 -2.59 22.87 3.24
N LYS A 166 -2.15 21.61 3.33
CA LYS A 166 -0.72 21.27 3.21
C LYS A 166 -0.15 21.62 1.84
N TYR A 167 -0.95 21.44 0.79
CA TYR A 167 -0.55 21.78 -0.58
C TYR A 167 -0.48 23.30 -0.80
N GLU A 168 -1.41 24.06 -0.24
CA GLU A 168 -1.41 25.53 -0.25
C GLU A 168 -0.16 26.08 0.46
N ILE A 169 0.17 25.58 1.65
CA ILE A 169 1.42 25.92 2.36
C ILE A 169 2.64 25.58 1.49
N TYR A 170 2.68 24.38 0.91
CA TYR A 170 3.78 23.98 0.02
C TYR A 170 3.93 24.93 -1.17
N ARG A 171 2.84 25.33 -1.83
CA ARG A 171 2.90 26.28 -2.96
C ARG A 171 3.42 27.63 -2.51
N ALA A 172 2.91 28.18 -1.41
CA ALA A 172 3.35 29.46 -0.86
C ALA A 172 4.85 29.46 -0.55
N VAL A 173 5.35 28.39 0.09
CA VAL A 173 6.78 28.22 0.37
C VAL A 173 7.59 28.10 -0.94
N LYS A 174 7.12 27.31 -1.91
CA LYS A 174 7.78 27.15 -3.22
C LYS A 174 7.87 28.45 -4.00
N GLU A 175 6.85 29.30 -3.89
CA GLU A 175 6.77 30.60 -4.55
C GLU A 175 7.70 31.61 -3.88
N ALA A 176 7.65 31.73 -2.55
CA ALA A 176 8.56 32.57 -1.78
C ALA A 176 10.04 32.20 -2.02
N LEU A 177 10.35 30.90 -2.11
CA LEU A 177 11.70 30.41 -2.43
C LEU A 177 12.20 30.84 -3.82
N ARG A 178 11.32 31.17 -4.78
CA ARG A 178 11.75 31.64 -6.12
C ARG A 178 12.24 33.08 -6.11
N SER A 179 11.78 33.87 -5.14
CA SER A 179 12.11 35.29 -4.98
C SER A 179 12.98 35.56 -3.75
N ALA A 180 13.48 34.51 -3.10
CA ALA A 180 14.34 34.63 -1.93
C ALA A 180 15.80 34.72 -2.38
N ASP A 181 16.43 35.87 -2.15
CA ASP A 181 17.83 36.12 -2.48
C ASP A 181 18.78 35.81 -1.31
N THR A 182 18.24 35.59 -0.12
CA THR A 182 18.97 35.24 1.11
C THR A 182 18.22 34.17 1.90
N TRP A 183 18.92 33.52 2.83
CA TRP A 183 18.33 32.60 3.80
C TRP A 183 17.35 33.30 4.74
#